data_AF-A0A257INV3-F1
#
_entry.id   AF-A0A257INV3-F1
#
_cell.length_a   1.000
_cell.length_b   1.000
_cell.length_c   1.000
_cell.angle_alpha   90.00
_cell.angle_beta   90.00
_cell.angle_gamma   90.00
#
_symmetry.space_group_name_H-M   'P 1'
#
loop_
_entity.id
_entity.type
_entity.pdbx_description
1 polymer ?
#
loop_
_entity_poly.entity_id
_entity_poly.type
_entity_poly.pdbx_seq_one_letter_code
_entity_poly.pdbx_strand_id
1 'polypeptide(L)'
;MALNDDYLPCKSYAGHEADPKNAGFTVFQDKKTEKYYFAFVDSVGNVLLRSEGYIDVKSRKNGIASVIKNKEIAGRLSVEKDKKKFFVVLKAGNNKEIARSCDFSSELEAKYAVEIIVSKESAVEATSIATTSNILNSLEGYLNVGEYLDKARIWDSYGITGFVKFQGEDNKYYFGVYNPDASLYLRSTGFATEDDRDNAFDLMESTILLEENYKIENLGGKYYAVLFEESEILAISPDFSSFIEAFVTTPGGRPKETIGTMY
;
A
#
# COMPACT_ATOMS: atom_id res chain seq x y z
N MET A 1 -17.64 3.20 32.52
CA MET A 1 -18.58 2.67 31.51
C MET A 1 -17.75 2.14 30.36
N ALA A 2 -17.84 0.84 30.05
CA ALA A 2 -17.16 0.29 28.88
C ALA A 2 -17.87 0.86 27.63
N LEU A 3 -17.11 1.49 26.72
CA LEU A 3 -17.58 1.74 25.37
C LEU A 3 -17.94 0.38 24.78
N ASN A 4 -19.24 0.14 24.59
CA ASN A 4 -19.71 -1.06 23.92
C ASN A 4 -19.35 -0.87 22.44
N ASP A 5 -18.22 -1.43 22.03
CA ASP A 5 -17.72 -1.36 20.67
C ASP A 5 -18.61 -2.25 19.80
N ASP A 6 -19.65 -1.66 19.18
CA ASP A 6 -20.62 -2.38 18.33
C ASP A 6 -20.02 -2.78 16.96
N TYR A 7 -18.72 -2.55 16.79
CA TYR A 7 -17.92 -3.01 15.67
C TYR A 7 -17.57 -4.49 15.80
N LEU A 8 -17.67 -5.22 14.68
CA LEU A 8 -17.07 -6.56 14.58
C LEU A 8 -15.55 -6.44 14.40
N PRO A 9 -14.77 -7.51 14.62
CA PRO A 9 -13.35 -7.53 14.24
C PRO A 9 -13.14 -7.15 12.77
N CYS A 10 -12.07 -6.44 12.43
CA CYS A 10 -11.77 -5.97 11.07
C CYS A 10 -11.93 -7.08 10.00
N LYS A 11 -11.39 -8.27 10.27
CA LYS A 11 -11.45 -9.43 9.37
C LYS A 11 -12.88 -9.84 9.01
N SER A 12 -13.86 -9.55 9.86
CA SER A 12 -15.26 -9.88 9.61
C SER A 12 -15.92 -9.01 8.55
N TYR A 13 -15.27 -7.94 8.06
CA TYR A 13 -15.82 -7.05 7.02
C TYR A 13 -15.27 -7.35 5.61
N ALA A 14 -14.29 -8.24 5.49
CA ALA A 14 -13.70 -8.61 4.21
C ALA A 14 -14.54 -9.66 3.47
N GLY A 15 -14.56 -9.60 2.14
CA GLY A 15 -15.14 -10.64 1.27
C GLY A 15 -16.66 -10.73 1.24
N HIS A 16 -17.37 -9.68 1.66
CA HIS A 16 -18.83 -9.61 1.57
C HIS A 16 -19.31 -9.09 0.21
N GLU A 17 -20.57 -9.38 -0.11
CA GLU A 17 -21.21 -8.94 -1.34
C GLU A 17 -21.25 -7.41 -1.44
N ALA A 18 -21.01 -6.91 -2.66
CA ALA A 18 -21.11 -5.49 -2.96
C ALA A 18 -22.55 -4.98 -2.80
N ASP A 19 -22.72 -3.74 -2.32
CA ASP A 19 -24.02 -3.10 -2.29
C ASP A 19 -24.44 -2.72 -3.71
N PRO A 20 -25.60 -3.20 -4.20
CA PRO A 20 -26.02 -2.98 -5.59
C PRO A 20 -26.35 -1.52 -5.92
N LYS A 21 -26.43 -0.64 -4.91
CA LYS A 21 -26.79 0.77 -5.09
C LYS A 21 -25.62 1.73 -4.88
N ASN A 22 -24.59 1.33 -4.13
CA ASN A 22 -23.50 2.19 -3.73
C ASN A 22 -22.17 1.52 -4.07
N ALA A 23 -21.54 1.96 -5.17
CA ALA A 23 -20.23 1.47 -5.57
C ALA A 23 -19.17 1.69 -4.48
N GLY A 24 -18.26 0.73 -4.33
CA GLY A 24 -17.24 0.74 -3.28
C GLY A 24 -17.78 0.40 -1.89
N PHE A 25 -19.02 -0.08 -1.75
CA PHE A 25 -19.54 -0.59 -0.48
C PHE A 25 -19.81 -2.08 -0.55
N THR A 26 -19.55 -2.79 0.54
CA THR A 26 -20.03 -4.15 0.78
C THR A 26 -21.00 -4.15 1.95
N VAL A 27 -21.95 -5.09 1.93
CA VAL A 27 -23.03 -5.15 2.92
C VAL A 27 -23.30 -6.57 3.36
N PHE A 28 -23.56 -6.76 4.65
CA PHE A 28 -23.88 -8.07 5.20
C PHE A 28 -24.73 -7.98 6.46
N GLN A 29 -25.21 -9.13 6.93
CA GLN A 29 -25.82 -9.31 8.24
C GLN A 29 -25.00 -10.36 8.99
N ASP A 30 -24.61 -10.04 10.22
CA ASP A 30 -23.93 -11.04 11.06
C ASP A 30 -24.97 -11.98 11.67
N LYS A 31 -24.76 -13.29 11.50
CA LYS A 31 -25.71 -14.31 11.98
C LYS A 31 -25.73 -14.45 13.50
N LYS A 32 -24.72 -13.95 14.22
CA LYS A 32 -24.63 -14.08 15.69
C LYS A 32 -25.30 -12.91 16.37
N THR A 33 -25.10 -11.70 15.85
CA THR A 33 -25.69 -10.48 16.42
C THR A 33 -27.02 -10.10 15.78
N GLU A 34 -27.35 -10.69 14.63
CA GLU A 34 -28.49 -10.34 13.76
C GLU A 34 -28.46 -8.87 13.27
N LYS A 35 -27.37 -8.14 13.53
CA LYS A 35 -27.17 -6.76 13.12
C LYS A 35 -26.67 -6.69 11.67
N TYR A 36 -26.96 -5.57 11.02
CA TYR A 36 -26.59 -5.26 9.65
C TYR A 36 -25.36 -4.36 9.62
N TYR A 37 -24.40 -4.68 8.76
CA TYR A 37 -23.10 -4.01 8.68
C TYR A 37 -22.80 -3.61 7.24
N PHE A 38 -21.93 -2.61 7.08
CA PHE A 38 -21.32 -2.27 5.81
C PHE A 38 -19.82 -2.02 5.95
N ALA A 39 -19.09 -2.15 4.85
CA ALA A 39 -17.75 -1.62 4.69
C ALA A 39 -17.66 -0.74 3.44
N PHE A 40 -16.85 0.31 3.51
CA PHE A 40 -16.35 1.02 2.35
C PHE A 40 -15.01 0.38 1.97
N VAL A 41 -14.89 -0.06 0.73
CA VAL A 41 -13.75 -0.81 0.21
C VAL A 41 -13.09 -0.06 -0.94
N ASP A 42 -11.80 -0.32 -1.16
CA ASP A 42 -11.10 0.11 -2.36
C ASP A 42 -11.51 -0.71 -3.60
N SER A 43 -10.92 -0.41 -4.75
CA SER A 43 -11.20 -1.08 -6.03
C SER A 43 -10.83 -2.57 -6.04
N VAL A 44 -9.94 -3.01 -5.15
CA VAL A 44 -9.50 -4.40 -5.00
C VAL A 44 -10.21 -5.13 -3.84
N GLY A 45 -11.09 -4.44 -3.11
CA GLY A 45 -11.93 -5.01 -2.06
C GLY A 45 -11.35 -4.94 -0.64
N ASN A 46 -10.26 -4.22 -0.42
CA ASN A 46 -9.72 -3.99 0.93
C ASN A 46 -10.63 -3.03 1.71
N VAL A 47 -10.85 -3.33 2.99
CA VAL A 47 -11.70 -2.53 3.87
C VAL A 47 -10.98 -1.24 4.28
N LEU A 48 -11.46 -0.10 3.80
CA LEU A 48 -10.98 1.23 4.17
C LEU A 48 -11.69 1.74 5.43
N LEU A 49 -13.02 1.64 5.45
CA LEU A 49 -13.86 2.00 6.58
C LEU A 49 -14.91 0.90 6.82
N ARG A 50 -15.25 0.67 8.08
CA ARG A 50 -16.29 -0.26 8.52
C ARG A 50 -17.32 0.48 9.37
N SER A 51 -18.52 -0.08 9.46
CA SER A 51 -19.62 0.46 10.26
C SER A 51 -19.79 -0.29 11.59
N GLU A 52 -20.42 0.35 12.56
CA GLU A 52 -21.09 -0.35 13.66
C GLU A 52 -22.26 -1.21 13.14
N GLY A 53 -22.80 -2.06 14.02
CA GLY A 53 -23.97 -2.88 13.71
C GLY A 53 -25.28 -2.11 13.81
N TYR A 54 -26.06 -2.12 12.73
CA TYR A 54 -27.40 -1.54 12.68
C TYR A 54 -28.48 -2.57 12.97
N ILE A 55 -29.58 -2.14 13.59
CA ILE A 55 -30.72 -3.02 13.91
C ILE A 55 -31.53 -3.43 12.66
N ASP A 56 -31.44 -2.66 11.58
CA ASP A 56 -32.22 -2.88 10.36
C ASP A 56 -31.52 -2.33 9.09
N VAL A 57 -31.96 -2.83 7.93
CA VAL A 57 -31.41 -2.47 6.61
C VAL A 57 -31.60 -0.98 6.27
N LYS A 58 -32.70 -0.35 6.70
CA LYS A 58 -32.97 1.07 6.44
C LYS A 58 -31.98 1.95 7.21
N SER A 59 -31.71 1.61 8.47
CA SER A 59 -30.71 2.27 9.31
C SER A 59 -29.30 2.12 8.73
N ARG A 60 -28.92 0.93 8.25
CA ARG A 60 -27.65 0.71 7.54
C ARG A 60 -27.52 1.58 6.29
N LYS A 61 -28.57 1.65 5.47
CA LYS A 61 -28.59 2.49 4.25
C LYS A 61 -28.40 3.98 4.58
N ASN A 62 -28.99 4.46 5.66
CA ASN A 62 -28.76 5.83 6.14
C ASN A 62 -27.30 6.04 6.59
N GLY A 63 -26.69 5.02 7.20
CA GLY A 63 -25.26 5.00 7.51
C GLY A 63 -24.38 5.18 6.28
N ILE A 64 -24.60 4.37 5.23
CA ILE A 64 -23.89 4.47 3.95
C ILE A 64 -24.05 5.87 3.34
N ALA A 65 -25.28 6.39 3.27
CA ALA A 65 -25.55 7.74 2.75
C ALA A 65 -24.82 8.83 3.55
N SER A 66 -24.70 8.65 4.87
CA SER A 66 -23.92 9.55 5.73
C SER A 66 -22.42 9.47 5.42
N VAL A 67 -21.87 8.28 5.21
CA VAL A 67 -20.46 8.12 4.83
C VAL A 67 -20.17 8.80 3.49
N ILE A 68 -20.99 8.53 2.48
CA ILE A 68 -20.86 9.16 1.14
C ILE A 68 -20.88 10.68 1.25
N LYS A 69 -21.80 11.24 2.05
CA LYS A 69 -21.91 12.70 2.23
C LYS A 69 -20.71 13.34 2.94
N ASN A 70 -20.07 12.62 3.86
CA ASN A 70 -19.06 13.21 4.75
C ASN A 70 -17.61 12.83 4.41
N LYS A 71 -17.37 11.71 3.70
CA LYS A 71 -16.01 11.18 3.48
C LYS A 71 -15.07 12.15 2.74
N GLU A 72 -15.61 13.00 1.87
CA GLU A 72 -14.83 13.98 1.09
C GLU A 72 -14.71 15.34 1.78
N ILE A 73 -15.37 15.55 2.93
CA ILE A 73 -15.34 16.84 3.63
C ILE A 73 -14.08 16.89 4.50
N ALA A 74 -13.19 17.82 4.16
CA ALA A 74 -11.99 18.10 4.93
C ALA A 74 -12.31 18.31 6.42
N GLY A 75 -11.56 17.63 7.29
CA GLY A 75 -11.76 17.69 8.75
C GLY A 75 -12.86 16.79 9.32
N ARG A 76 -13.55 15.97 8.50
CA ARG A 76 -14.48 14.94 9.00
C ARG A 76 -13.82 13.61 9.32
N LEU A 77 -12.65 13.35 8.73
CA LEU A 77 -11.78 12.24 9.07
C LEU A 77 -10.75 12.71 10.10
N SER A 78 -10.64 11.96 11.20
CA SER A 78 -9.66 12.20 12.24
C SER A 78 -8.97 10.91 12.65
N VAL A 79 -7.69 10.99 12.97
CA VAL A 79 -6.96 9.88 13.59
C VAL A 79 -7.21 9.91 15.10
N GLU A 80 -7.73 8.81 15.63
CA GLU A 80 -7.95 8.62 17.05
C GLU A 80 -7.08 7.48 17.57
N LYS A 81 -6.51 7.67 18.77
CA LYS A 81 -5.71 6.67 19.45
C LYS A 81 -6.55 6.01 20.53
N ASP A 82 -6.74 4.71 20.44
CA ASP A 82 -7.26 3.90 21.55
C ASP A 82 -6.18 2.91 22.00
N LYS A 83 -5.79 2.99 23.28
CA LYS A 83 -4.70 2.23 23.88
C LYS A 83 -3.38 2.37 23.11
N LYS A 84 -2.97 1.32 22.39
CA LYS A 84 -1.73 1.23 21.59
C LYS A 84 -2.02 1.17 20.08
N LYS A 85 -3.25 1.48 19.68
CA LYS A 85 -3.72 1.37 18.30
C LYS A 85 -4.29 2.70 17.83
N PHE A 86 -4.19 2.92 16.53
CA PHE A 86 -4.70 4.12 15.88
C PHE A 86 -5.81 3.74 14.92
N PHE A 87 -6.81 4.61 14.79
CA PHE A 87 -7.97 4.40 13.95
C PHE A 87 -8.26 5.67 13.19
N VAL A 88 -8.65 5.55 11.93
CA VAL A 88 -9.28 6.62 11.19
C VAL A 88 -10.76 6.60 11.51
N VAL A 89 -11.27 7.69 12.06
CA VAL A 89 -12.67 7.85 12.44
C VAL A 89 -13.30 8.89 11.53
N LEU A 90 -14.37 8.51 10.84
CA LEU A 90 -15.20 9.41 10.07
C LEU A 90 -16.38 9.89 10.93
N LYS A 91 -16.52 11.20 11.08
CA LYS A 91 -17.60 11.82 11.84
C LYS A 91 -18.60 12.54 10.93
N ALA A 92 -19.88 12.44 11.29
CA ALA A 92 -20.94 13.21 10.65
C ALA A 92 -20.98 14.67 11.13
N GLY A 93 -21.83 15.48 10.50
CA GLY A 93 -22.16 16.87 10.85
C GLY A 93 -22.31 17.15 12.35
N ASN A 94 -22.94 16.22 13.07
CA ASN A 94 -23.24 16.28 14.49
C ASN A 94 -22.13 15.68 15.40
N ASN A 95 -20.90 15.52 14.89
CA ASN A 95 -19.75 14.93 15.58
C ASN A 95 -19.91 13.46 16.00
N LYS A 96 -20.96 12.77 15.56
CA LYS A 96 -21.09 11.33 15.78
C LYS A 96 -20.20 10.57 14.81
N GLU A 97 -19.48 9.59 15.35
CA GLU A 97 -18.80 8.59 14.54
C GLU A 97 -19.81 7.82 13.69
N ILE A 98 -19.50 7.66 12.40
CA ILE A 98 -20.35 6.95 11.43
C ILE A 98 -19.61 5.82 10.72
N ALA A 99 -18.27 5.84 10.75
CA ALA A 99 -17.44 4.75 10.29
C ALA A 99 -16.03 4.85 10.90
N ARG A 100 -15.35 3.71 10.98
CA ARG A 100 -13.98 3.61 11.49
C ARG A 100 -13.15 2.68 10.62
N SER A 101 -11.85 2.90 10.51
CA SER A 101 -10.94 1.94 9.89
C SER A 101 -10.71 0.69 10.75
N CYS A 102 -9.88 -0.21 10.24
CA CYS A 102 -9.18 -1.20 11.05
C CYS A 102 -8.08 -0.55 11.89
N ASP A 103 -7.53 -1.30 12.85
CA ASP A 103 -6.48 -0.79 13.74
C ASP A 103 -5.13 -0.66 13.02
N PHE A 104 -4.50 0.49 13.20
CA PHE A 104 -3.15 0.78 12.75
C PHE A 104 -2.17 0.71 13.93
N SER A 105 -0.92 0.39 13.62
CA SER A 105 0.15 0.30 14.60
C SER A 105 0.75 1.66 14.96
N SER A 106 0.61 2.64 14.06
CA SER A 106 1.11 4.01 14.25
C SER A 106 0.11 5.09 13.84
N GLU A 107 0.26 6.29 14.41
CA GLU A 107 -0.53 7.47 14.04
C GLU A 107 -0.33 7.86 12.57
N LEU A 108 0.89 7.62 12.07
CA LEU A 108 1.28 7.97 10.72
C LEU A 108 0.60 7.06 9.68
N GLU A 109 0.53 5.75 9.93
CA GLU A 109 -0.24 4.81 9.10
C GLU A 109 -1.72 5.23 9.00
N ALA A 110 -2.30 5.65 10.13
CA ALA A 110 -3.67 6.15 10.15
C ALA A 110 -3.81 7.47 9.37
N LYS A 111 -2.83 8.38 9.42
CA LYS A 111 -2.84 9.62 8.62
C LYS A 111 -2.77 9.33 7.12
N TYR A 112 -1.94 8.39 6.68
CA TYR A 112 -1.90 7.97 5.27
C TYR A 112 -3.22 7.33 4.81
N ALA A 113 -3.85 6.54 5.66
CA ALA A 113 -5.18 5.99 5.34
C ALA A 113 -6.23 7.10 5.15
N VAL A 114 -6.12 8.24 5.84
CA VAL A 114 -6.98 9.41 5.58
C VAL A 114 -6.77 9.93 4.16
N GLU A 115 -5.52 10.02 3.68
CA GLU A 115 -5.23 10.48 2.32
C GLU A 115 -5.84 9.56 1.27
N ILE A 116 -5.67 8.24 1.42
CA ILE A 116 -6.26 7.22 0.51
C ILE A 116 -7.79 7.32 0.47
N ILE A 117 -8.44 7.52 1.62
CA ILE A 117 -9.91 7.62 1.72
C ILE A 117 -10.42 8.90 1.03
N VAL A 118 -9.63 9.97 1.00
CA VAL A 118 -10.00 11.29 0.46
C VAL A 118 -9.57 11.45 -1.01
N SER A 119 -8.50 10.80 -1.45
CA SER A 119 -7.99 10.89 -2.82
C SER A 119 -8.94 10.23 -3.83
N LYS A 120 -9.31 10.99 -4.87
CA LYS A 120 -10.10 10.52 -6.03
C LYS A 120 -9.24 9.76 -7.04
N GLU A 121 -8.53 8.71 -6.64
CA GLU A 121 -8.08 7.74 -7.64
C GLU A 121 -9.24 6.84 -8.04
N SER A 122 -10.03 7.37 -8.98
CA SER A 122 -10.84 6.58 -9.88
C SER A 122 -9.90 5.74 -10.72
N ALA A 123 -9.89 4.43 -10.48
CA ALA A 123 -9.40 3.45 -11.44
C ALA A 123 -10.19 3.59 -12.76
N VAL A 124 -9.53 4.07 -13.79
CA VAL A 124 -9.90 3.98 -15.21
C VAL A 124 -8.81 3.08 -15.80
N GLU A 125 -9.02 1.97 -16.50
CA GLU A 125 -10.18 1.49 -17.24
C GLU A 125 -10.02 -0.03 -17.39
N ALA A 126 -11.02 -0.81 -16.94
CA ALA A 126 -11.06 -2.24 -17.21
C ALA A 126 -11.71 -2.48 -18.58
N THR A 127 -10.94 -2.92 -19.57
CA THR A 127 -11.48 -3.70 -20.71
C THR A 127 -10.41 -4.64 -21.25
N SER A 128 -10.36 -5.87 -20.73
CA SER A 128 -10.39 -7.13 -21.50
C SER A 128 -9.92 -8.33 -20.66
N ILE A 129 -10.93 -9.00 -20.09
CA ILE A 129 -11.12 -10.46 -20.01
C ILE A 129 -9.89 -11.36 -19.80
N ALA A 130 -9.87 -11.94 -18.59
CA ALA A 130 -9.42 -13.28 -18.26
C ALA A 130 -7.96 -13.67 -18.54
N THR A 131 -7.12 -13.40 -17.54
CA THR A 131 -6.31 -14.49 -16.97
C THR A 131 -6.42 -14.44 -15.45
N THR A 132 -6.94 -15.52 -14.92
CA THR A 132 -6.97 -15.92 -13.51
C THR A 132 -5.64 -15.71 -12.79
N SER A 133 -5.74 -15.21 -11.54
CA SER A 133 -4.89 -15.53 -10.40
C SER A 133 -3.36 -15.41 -10.57
N ASN A 134 -2.76 -14.37 -9.98
CA ASN A 134 -1.73 -14.50 -8.93
C ASN A 134 -0.92 -13.20 -8.76
N ILE A 135 -1.33 -12.33 -7.83
CA ILE A 135 -0.35 -11.52 -7.07
C ILE A 135 0.17 -12.33 -5.85
N LEU A 136 0.04 -13.66 -5.93
CA LEU A 136 0.85 -14.60 -5.14
C LEU A 136 2.14 -14.98 -5.90
N ASN A 137 2.36 -14.46 -7.12
CA ASN A 137 3.52 -14.72 -7.98
C ASN A 137 4.47 -13.51 -8.15
N SER A 138 4.35 -12.41 -7.40
CA SER A 138 5.11 -11.17 -7.71
C SER A 138 6.60 -11.21 -7.36
N LEU A 139 7.10 -12.30 -6.76
CA LEU A 139 8.53 -12.59 -6.64
C LEU A 139 9.01 -13.63 -7.69
N GLU A 140 8.12 -14.17 -8.52
CA GLU A 140 8.53 -15.06 -9.62
C GLU A 140 9.45 -14.31 -10.58
N GLY A 141 10.66 -14.84 -10.76
CA GLY A 141 11.71 -14.23 -11.58
C GLY A 141 12.76 -13.44 -10.79
N TYR A 142 12.51 -13.10 -9.53
CA TYR A 142 13.54 -12.55 -8.65
C TYR A 142 14.34 -13.68 -7.99
N LEU A 143 15.66 -13.53 -7.92
CA LEU A 143 16.47 -14.42 -7.08
C LEU A 143 16.29 -14.05 -5.59
N ASN A 144 16.76 -14.94 -4.71
CA ASN A 144 16.86 -14.63 -3.28
C ASN A 144 17.81 -13.45 -3.06
N VAL A 145 17.59 -12.66 -1.99
CA VAL A 145 18.40 -11.46 -1.68
C VAL A 145 19.90 -11.78 -1.68
N GLY A 146 20.29 -12.90 -1.07
CA GLY A 146 21.68 -13.34 -0.99
C GLY A 146 22.35 -13.56 -2.34
N GLU A 147 21.60 -13.92 -3.38
CA GLU A 147 22.14 -14.15 -4.73
C GLU A 147 22.52 -12.85 -5.44
N TYR A 148 21.99 -11.71 -5.00
CA TYR A 148 22.38 -10.39 -5.52
C TYR A 148 23.56 -9.80 -4.77
N LEU A 149 23.99 -10.38 -3.64
CA LEU A 149 25.09 -9.86 -2.84
C LEU A 149 26.45 -10.30 -3.41
N ASP A 150 27.51 -9.65 -2.92
CA ASP A 150 28.92 -9.95 -3.24
C ASP A 150 29.28 -9.89 -4.73
N LYS A 151 28.43 -9.29 -5.57
CA LYS A 151 28.73 -9.00 -6.98
C LYS A 151 29.67 -7.81 -7.11
N ALA A 152 30.51 -7.86 -8.15
CA ALA A 152 31.42 -6.78 -8.48
C ALA A 152 30.62 -5.52 -8.88
N ARG A 153 30.88 -4.41 -8.18
CA ARG A 153 30.30 -3.10 -8.49
C ARG A 153 30.87 -2.56 -9.78
N ILE A 154 30.02 -1.90 -10.56
CA ILE A 154 30.40 -1.20 -11.78
C ILE A 154 31.28 0.01 -11.41
N TRP A 155 32.33 0.24 -12.18
CA TRP A 155 33.19 1.41 -12.06
C TRP A 155 32.85 2.41 -13.16
N ASP A 156 32.74 3.68 -12.80
CA ASP A 156 32.63 4.79 -13.74
C ASP A 156 33.83 5.75 -13.61
N SER A 157 33.77 6.88 -14.31
CA SER A 157 34.80 7.92 -14.26
C SER A 157 34.94 8.62 -12.90
N TYR A 158 33.95 8.47 -12.01
CA TYR A 158 33.86 9.09 -10.70
C TYR A 158 34.15 8.11 -9.54
N GLY A 159 34.19 6.81 -9.81
CA GLY A 159 34.66 5.78 -8.88
C GLY A 159 33.78 4.53 -8.87
N ILE A 160 33.72 3.88 -7.72
CA ILE A 160 32.90 2.68 -7.50
C ILE A 160 31.44 3.11 -7.35
N THR A 161 30.58 2.65 -8.25
CA THR A 161 29.14 2.92 -8.20
C THR A 161 28.42 2.02 -7.19
N GLY A 162 27.15 2.31 -6.93
CA GLY A 162 26.25 1.40 -6.20
C GLY A 162 25.73 0.23 -7.06
N PHE A 163 26.04 0.19 -8.35
CA PHE A 163 25.35 -0.69 -9.29
C PHE A 163 26.11 -2.00 -9.51
N VAL A 164 25.36 -3.08 -9.68
CA VAL A 164 25.88 -4.40 -10.07
C VAL A 164 25.07 -4.98 -11.21
N LYS A 165 25.76 -5.69 -12.10
CA LYS A 165 25.21 -6.38 -13.28
C LYS A 165 25.83 -7.77 -13.31
N PHE A 166 25.04 -8.84 -13.43
CA PHE A 166 25.55 -10.21 -13.42
C PHE A 166 24.62 -11.20 -14.14
N GLN A 167 25.14 -12.38 -14.45
CA GLN A 167 24.36 -13.52 -14.92
C GLN A 167 24.17 -14.51 -13.76
N GLY A 168 22.94 -14.94 -13.51
CA GLY A 168 22.60 -15.94 -12.50
C GLY A 168 22.93 -17.36 -12.94
N GLU A 169 22.91 -18.31 -12.01
CA GLU A 169 23.12 -19.75 -12.32
C GLU A 169 22.03 -20.32 -13.23
N ASP A 170 20.87 -19.66 -13.30
CA ASP A 170 19.77 -20.00 -14.20
C ASP A 170 19.96 -19.47 -15.64
N ASN A 171 21.15 -18.92 -15.94
CA ASN A 171 21.53 -18.28 -17.20
C ASN A 171 20.75 -16.99 -17.54
N LYS A 172 19.97 -16.45 -16.60
CA LYS A 172 19.32 -15.13 -16.78
C LYS A 172 20.23 -14.01 -16.33
N TYR A 173 19.95 -12.81 -16.85
CA TYR A 173 20.70 -11.61 -16.54
C TYR A 173 19.97 -10.78 -15.50
N TYR A 174 20.73 -10.17 -14.58
CA TYR A 174 20.21 -9.43 -13.44
C TYR A 174 20.98 -8.14 -13.24
N PHE A 175 20.34 -7.22 -12.54
CA PHE A 175 21.02 -6.08 -11.92
C PHE A 175 20.55 -5.87 -10.48
N GLY A 176 21.38 -5.15 -9.72
CA GLY A 176 21.09 -4.76 -8.35
C GLY A 176 21.68 -3.39 -8.05
N VAL A 177 21.15 -2.78 -7.00
CA VAL A 177 21.63 -1.51 -6.46
C VAL A 177 22.02 -1.76 -5.02
N TYR A 178 23.22 -1.35 -4.64
CA TYR A 178 23.74 -1.43 -3.29
C TYR A 178 23.77 -0.07 -2.62
N ASN A 179 23.54 -0.11 -1.31
CA ASN A 179 23.86 1.00 -0.42
C ASN A 179 25.38 1.18 -0.28
N PRO A 180 25.83 2.33 0.27
CA PRO A 180 27.24 2.55 0.57
C PRO A 180 27.87 1.49 1.50
N ASP A 181 27.08 0.88 2.37
CA ASP A 181 27.49 -0.20 3.29
C ASP A 181 27.49 -1.61 2.66
N ALA A 182 27.25 -1.70 1.35
CA ALA A 182 27.13 -2.94 0.57
C ALA A 182 25.91 -3.82 0.87
N SER A 183 24.95 -3.33 1.67
CA SER A 183 23.62 -3.95 1.71
C SER A 183 22.86 -3.73 0.40
N LEU A 184 21.97 -4.66 0.06
CA LEU A 184 21.14 -4.57 -1.14
C LEU A 184 20.03 -3.54 -0.93
N TYR A 185 19.96 -2.55 -1.82
CA TYR A 185 18.90 -1.54 -1.87
C TYR A 185 17.75 -1.99 -2.78
N LEU A 186 18.04 -2.29 -4.05
CA LEU A 186 17.06 -2.74 -5.05
C LEU A 186 17.61 -3.92 -5.87
N ARG A 187 16.72 -4.77 -6.37
CA ARG A 187 17.02 -5.89 -7.27
C ARG A 187 16.02 -5.99 -8.41
N SER A 188 16.51 -6.37 -9.59
CA SER A 188 15.68 -6.63 -10.77
C SER A 188 15.12 -8.05 -10.78
N THR A 189 14.14 -8.30 -11.64
CA THR A 189 13.84 -9.67 -12.08
C THR A 189 14.92 -10.19 -13.05
N GLY A 190 14.83 -11.45 -13.44
CA GLY A 190 15.75 -12.08 -14.39
C GLY A 190 15.33 -11.86 -15.85
N PHE A 191 16.26 -11.36 -16.65
CA PHE A 191 16.08 -11.11 -18.08
C PHE A 191 16.66 -12.25 -18.93
N ALA A 192 16.06 -12.49 -20.10
CA ALA A 192 16.50 -13.55 -21.01
C ALA A 192 17.83 -13.22 -21.70
N THR A 193 18.10 -11.93 -21.95
CA THR A 193 19.30 -11.46 -22.64
C THR A 193 19.98 -10.33 -21.88
N GLU A 194 21.26 -10.11 -22.18
CA GLU A 194 22.04 -9.00 -21.62
C GLU A 194 21.50 -7.64 -22.07
N ASP A 195 21.08 -7.52 -23.34
CA ASP A 195 20.51 -6.29 -23.90
C ASP A 195 19.21 -5.90 -23.19
N ASP A 196 18.32 -6.86 -22.92
CA ASP A 196 17.07 -6.61 -22.19
C ASP A 196 17.36 -6.09 -20.77
N ARG A 197 18.35 -6.70 -20.09
CA ARG A 197 18.80 -6.27 -18.76
C ARG A 197 19.36 -4.86 -18.79
N ASP A 198 20.16 -4.54 -19.80
CA ASP A 198 20.78 -3.23 -19.94
C ASP A 198 19.76 -2.13 -20.24
N ASN A 199 18.78 -2.39 -21.11
CA ASN A 199 17.68 -1.44 -21.36
C ASN A 199 16.87 -1.16 -20.08
N ALA A 200 16.52 -2.20 -19.32
CA ALA A 200 15.81 -2.04 -18.04
C ALA A 200 16.67 -1.35 -16.97
N PHE A 201 17.99 -1.57 -17.00
CA PHE A 201 18.93 -0.91 -16.10
C PHE A 201 19.01 0.59 -16.38
N ASP A 202 19.11 1.00 -17.65
CA ASP A 202 19.18 2.42 -18.02
C ASP A 202 17.89 3.16 -17.62
N LEU A 203 16.75 2.48 -17.74
CA LEU A 203 15.46 2.98 -17.28
C LEU A 203 15.42 3.12 -15.76
N MET A 204 15.90 2.10 -15.04
CA MET A 204 16.03 2.16 -13.59
C MET A 204 16.96 3.31 -13.17
N GLU A 205 18.09 3.51 -13.82
CA GLU A 205 19.05 4.57 -13.49
C GLU A 205 18.44 5.97 -13.62
N SER A 206 17.60 6.18 -14.64
CA SER A 206 16.92 7.47 -14.84
C SER A 206 15.75 7.73 -13.88
N THR A 207 15.18 6.67 -13.29
CA THR A 207 13.98 6.74 -12.43
C THR A 207 14.28 6.60 -10.94
N ILE A 208 15.41 6.00 -10.55
CA ILE A 208 15.74 5.62 -9.16
C ILE A 208 15.74 6.80 -8.17
N LEU A 209 15.92 8.04 -8.64
CA LEU A 209 15.92 9.25 -7.80
C LEU A 209 14.57 9.96 -7.73
N LEU A 210 13.58 9.53 -8.52
CA LEU A 210 12.28 10.18 -8.61
C LEU A 210 11.32 9.60 -7.56
N GLU A 211 10.88 10.43 -6.61
CA GLU A 211 10.00 9.99 -5.51
C GLU A 211 8.67 9.39 -6.02
N GLU A 212 8.15 9.93 -7.12
CA GLU A 212 6.89 9.50 -7.75
C GLU A 212 6.94 8.11 -8.38
N ASN A 213 8.13 7.58 -8.64
CA ASN A 213 8.34 6.27 -9.24
C ASN A 213 8.45 5.15 -8.18
N TYR A 214 8.22 5.48 -6.91
CA TYR A 214 8.22 4.50 -5.83
C TYR A 214 6.83 4.30 -5.24
N LYS A 215 6.51 3.04 -4.98
CA LYS A 215 5.38 2.65 -4.13
C LYS A 215 5.80 1.58 -3.15
N ILE A 216 5.07 1.47 -2.04
CA ILE A 216 5.29 0.38 -1.09
C ILE A 216 4.18 -0.65 -1.26
N GLU A 217 4.58 -1.89 -1.53
CA GLU A 217 3.67 -3.03 -1.69
C GLU A 217 3.74 -3.95 -0.48
N ASN A 218 2.60 -4.51 -0.06
CA ASN A 218 2.55 -5.54 0.99
C ASN A 218 2.26 -6.90 0.36
N LEU A 219 3.18 -7.84 0.57
CA LEU A 219 3.06 -9.21 0.10
C LEU A 219 3.24 -10.15 1.29
N GLY A 220 2.16 -10.83 1.69
CA GLY A 220 2.22 -11.83 2.77
C GLY A 220 2.65 -11.27 4.13
N GLY A 221 2.38 -9.98 4.41
CA GLY A 221 2.79 -9.33 5.65
C GLY A 221 4.23 -8.80 5.65
N LYS A 222 4.89 -8.83 4.49
CA LYS A 222 6.18 -8.21 4.24
C LYS A 222 6.02 -7.00 3.33
N TYR A 223 6.87 -6.00 3.52
CA TYR A 223 6.80 -4.74 2.78
C TYR A 223 7.99 -4.62 1.83
N TYR A 224 7.74 -4.06 0.66
CA TYR A 224 8.74 -3.86 -0.38
C TYR A 224 8.63 -2.45 -0.93
N ALA A 225 9.74 -1.75 -1.07
CA ALA A 225 9.82 -0.60 -1.96
C ALA A 225 9.90 -1.11 -3.40
N VAL A 226 8.99 -0.64 -4.24
CA VAL A 226 8.86 -1.04 -5.63
C VAL A 226 9.13 0.19 -6.48
N LEU A 227 10.20 0.14 -7.26
CA LEU A 227 10.50 1.11 -8.30
C LEU A 227 9.78 0.69 -9.58
N PHE A 228 9.01 1.59 -10.15
CA PHE A 228 8.26 1.36 -11.37
C PHE A 228 8.35 2.57 -12.31
N GLU A 229 8.08 2.33 -13.58
CA GLU A 229 7.83 3.38 -14.55
C GLU A 229 6.56 3.03 -15.32
N GLU A 230 5.64 3.98 -15.43
CA GLU A 230 4.29 3.78 -15.94
C GLU A 230 3.57 2.61 -15.23
N SER A 231 3.59 1.42 -15.84
CA SER A 231 3.00 0.18 -15.31
C SER A 231 3.99 -0.98 -15.17
N GLU A 232 5.27 -0.75 -15.48
CA GLU A 232 6.31 -1.78 -15.44
C GLU A 232 7.14 -1.69 -14.16
N ILE A 233 7.35 -2.84 -13.49
CA ILE A 233 8.20 -2.92 -12.30
C ILE A 233 9.65 -3.08 -12.76
N LEU A 234 10.49 -2.12 -12.40
CA LEU A 234 11.91 -2.14 -12.75
C LEU A 234 12.74 -2.89 -11.71
N ALA A 235 12.49 -2.60 -10.43
CA ALA A 235 13.21 -3.22 -9.34
C ALA A 235 12.41 -3.19 -8.02
N ILE A 236 12.74 -4.10 -7.11
CA ILE A 236 12.16 -4.15 -5.77
C ILE A 236 13.24 -4.21 -4.71
N SER A 237 12.94 -3.76 -3.50
CA SER A 237 13.82 -3.90 -2.35
C SER A 237 13.86 -5.34 -1.80
N PRO A 238 14.76 -5.64 -0.84
CA PRO A 238 14.55 -6.71 0.12
C PRO A 238 13.23 -6.56 0.89
N ASP A 239 12.83 -7.63 1.60
CA ASP A 239 11.64 -7.57 2.44
C ASP A 239 11.89 -6.81 3.74
N PHE A 240 10.91 -5.99 4.13
CA PHE A 240 10.91 -5.26 5.39
C PHE A 240 9.82 -5.78 6.31
N SER A 241 10.05 -5.63 7.62
CA SER A 241 9.10 -6.04 8.65
C SER A 241 7.95 -5.05 8.81
N SER A 242 8.13 -3.83 8.31
CA SER A 242 7.12 -2.77 8.35
C SER A 242 7.15 -1.89 7.11
N PHE A 243 6.02 -1.23 6.83
CA PHE A 243 5.92 -0.22 5.78
C PHE A 243 6.96 0.89 5.98
N ILE A 244 7.18 1.33 7.23
CA ILE A 244 8.08 2.44 7.54
C ILE A 244 9.52 2.09 7.18
N GLU A 245 9.96 0.89 7.53
CA GLU A 245 11.30 0.40 7.15
C GLU A 245 11.47 0.38 5.63
N ALA A 246 10.44 0.00 4.86
CA ALA A 246 10.49 0.06 3.41
C ALA A 246 10.48 1.51 2.89
N PHE A 247 9.58 2.35 3.41
CA PHE A 247 9.36 3.70 2.94
C PHE A 247 10.59 4.59 3.12
N VAL A 248 11.24 4.56 4.29
CA VAL A 248 12.42 5.41 4.57
C VAL A 248 13.62 5.11 3.68
N THR A 249 13.63 3.97 3.00
CA THR A 249 14.67 3.64 2.02
C THR A 249 14.47 4.34 0.68
N THR A 250 13.23 4.72 0.35
CA THR A 250 12.91 5.46 -0.88
C THR A 250 13.33 6.93 -0.78
N PRO A 251 13.57 7.62 -1.92
CA PRO A 251 13.89 9.04 -1.92
C PRO A 251 12.84 9.90 -1.17
N GLY A 252 11.55 9.58 -1.33
CA GLY A 252 10.44 10.30 -0.70
C GLY A 252 10.24 9.98 0.79
N GLY A 253 10.92 8.95 1.31
CA GLY A 253 10.82 8.53 2.70
C GLY A 253 11.75 9.25 3.67
N ARG A 254 12.63 10.11 3.16
CA ARG A 254 13.47 10.95 4.03
C ARG A 254 12.61 12.07 4.64
N PRO A 255 12.68 12.32 5.97
CA PRO A 255 12.04 13.47 6.57
C PRO A 255 12.51 14.74 5.86
N LYS A 256 11.58 15.51 5.28
CA LYS A 256 11.90 16.86 4.81
C LYS A 256 12.29 17.67 6.04
N GLU A 257 13.58 17.97 6.20
CA GLU A 257 14.03 18.95 7.19
C GLU A 257 13.37 20.28 6.84
N THR A 258 12.27 20.62 7.52
CA THR A 258 11.77 21.98 7.53
C THR A 258 12.81 22.81 8.28
N ILE A 259 13.77 23.36 7.54
CA ILE A 259 14.57 24.48 8.00
C ILE A 259 13.58 25.62 8.21
N GLY A 260 13.10 25.76 9.45
CA GLY A 260 12.32 26.90 9.87
C GLY A 260 13.19 28.13 9.73
N THR A 261 13.00 28.89 8.66
CA THR A 261 13.43 30.29 8.64
C THR A 261 12.63 31.01 9.71
N MET A 262 13.27 31.26 10.86
CA MET A 262 12.89 32.34 11.75
C MET A 262 13.06 33.65 11.00
N TYR A 263 11.95 34.30 10.66
CA TYR A 263 11.85 35.75 10.50
C TYR A 263 10.53 36.21 11.10
#